data_AF-A0A0F9N0F4-F1
#
_entry.id   AF-A0A0F9N0F4-F1
#
_cell.length_a   1.000
_cell.length_b   1.000
_cell.length_c   1.000
_cell.angle_alpha   90.00
_cell.angle_beta   90.00
_cell.angle_gamma   90.00
#
_symmetry.space_group_name_H-M   'P 1'
#
loop_
_entity.id
_entity.type
_entity.pdbx_description
1 polymer ?
#
loop_
_entity_poly.entity_id
_entity_poly.type
_entity_poly.pdbx_seq_one_letter_code
_entity_poly.pdbx_strand_id
1 'polypeptide(L)' 'MVESYFIAKVFRQHNSLVIVIPGVVCVAMNVKAGTYMVFTWDNDLGSFKFSKFKPEGDKDGSDSRDSDRKDQGG' A
#
# COMPACT_ATOMS: atom_id res chain seq x y z
N MET A 1 23.30 -9.69 9.31
CA MET A 1 21.90 -9.22 9.22
C MET A 1 21.08 -10.37 8.64
N VAL A 2 20.02 -10.80 9.31
CA VAL A 2 19.10 -11.79 8.74
C VAL A 2 18.12 -11.02 7.87
N GLU A 3 18.32 -11.05 6.55
CA GLU A 3 17.33 -10.51 5.63
C GLU A 3 16.05 -11.34 5.74
N SER A 4 14.98 -10.69 6.18
CA SER A 4 13.65 -11.30 6.18
C SER A 4 13.08 -11.15 4.78
N TYR A 5 13.03 -12.24 4.02
CA TYR A 5 12.38 -12.29 2.72
C TYR A 5 11.02 -12.99 2.84
N PHE A 6 10.07 -12.56 2.01
CA PHE A 6 8.79 -13.23 1.87
C PHE A 6 8.66 -13.75 0.43
N ILE A 7 8.32 -15.02 0.28
CA ILE A 7 8.02 -15.61 -1.03
C ILE A 7 6.55 -15.29 -1.35
N ALA A 8 6.32 -14.52 -2.41
CA ALA A 8 4.99 -14.29 -2.95
C ALA A 8 4.73 -15.23 -4.14
N LYS A 9 3.50 -15.75 -4.24
CA LYS A 9 3.07 -16.58 -5.37
C LYS A 9 2.36 -15.71 -6.40
N VAL A 10 2.74 -15.89 -7.67
CA VAL A 10 2.02 -15.35 -8.82
C VAL A 10 1.04 -16.41 -9.31
N PHE A 11 -0.22 -16.05 -9.54
CA PHE A 11 -1.19 -16.91 -10.19
C PHE A 11 -2.10 -16.12 -11.12
N ARG A 12 -2.79 -16.85 -11.99
CA ARG A 12 -3.75 -16.26 -12.93
C ARG A 12 -5.11 -16.11 -12.26
N GLN A 13 -5.68 -14.92 -12.32
CA GLN A 13 -7.06 -14.64 -11.93
C GLN A 13 -7.75 -13.96 -13.11
N HIS A 14 -8.72 -14.67 -13.70
CA HIS A 14 -9.37 -14.27 -14.96
C HIS A 14 -8.34 -14.01 -16.08
N ASN A 15 -8.27 -12.77 -16.56
CA ASN A 15 -7.34 -12.32 -17.61
C ASN A 15 -6.09 -11.61 -17.07
N SER A 16 -5.89 -11.62 -15.75
CA SER A 16 -4.78 -10.94 -15.08
C SER A 16 -3.87 -11.91 -14.34
N LEU A 17 -2.60 -11.55 -14.19
CA LEU A 17 -1.70 -12.16 -13.23
C LEU A 17 -1.78 -11.37 -11.92
N VAL A 18 -1.86 -12.09 -10.81
CA VAL A 18 -2.00 -11.52 -9.47
C VAL A 18 -0.89 -12.05 -8.58
N ILE A 19 -0.31 -11.15 -7.79
CA ILE A 19 0.68 -11.46 -6.75
C ILE A 19 -0.01 -11.29 -5.40
N VAL A 20 0.05 -12.31 -4.55
CA VAL A 20 -0.43 -12.19 -3.16
C VAL A 20 0.67 -11.60 -2.29
N ILE A 21 0.40 -10.41 -1.76
CA ILE A 21 1.26 -9.76 -0.78
C ILE A 21 0.87 -10.25 0.62
N PRO A 22 1.82 -10.80 1.42
CA PRO A 22 1.53 -11.25 2.77
C PRO A 22 0.95 -10.13 3.64
N GLY A 23 -0.01 -10.47 4.50
CA GLY A 23 -0.70 -9.49 5.35
C GLY A 23 0.24 -8.65 6.23
N VAL A 24 1.33 -9.25 6.72
CA VAL A 24 2.35 -8.53 7.51
C VAL A 24 3.05 -7.42 6.72
N VAL A 25 3.27 -7.62 5.42
CA VAL A 25 3.84 -6.60 4.52
C VAL A 25 2.83 -5.49 4.29
N CYS A 26 1.55 -5.85 4.08
CA CYS A 26 0.48 -4.86 3.96
C CYS A 26 0.34 -3.99 5.21
N VAL A 27 0.44 -4.57 6.41
CA VAL A 27 0.42 -3.84 7.68
C VAL A 27 1.63 -2.89 7.78
N ALA A 28 2.84 -3.40 7.53
CA ALA A 28 4.06 -2.60 7.58
C ALA A 28 4.03 -1.42 6.59
N MET A 29 3.47 -1.62 5.40
CA MET A 29 3.33 -0.58 4.38
C MET A 29 2.08 0.28 4.56
N ASN A 30 1.22 0.00 5.55
CA ASN A 30 -0.12 0.59 5.71
C ASN A 30 -0.88 0.62 4.36
N VAL A 31 -1.03 -0.58 3.76
CA VAL A 31 -1.77 -0.85 2.52
C VAL A 31 -3.05 -1.59 2.88
N LYS A 32 -4.17 -1.11 2.35
CA LYS A 32 -5.51 -1.69 2.52
C LYS A 32 -6.12 -2.02 1.15
N ALA A 33 -7.18 -2.82 1.13
CA ALA A 33 -7.96 -3.04 -0.09
C ALA A 33 -8.37 -1.68 -0.71
N GLY A 34 -8.17 -1.52 -2.02
CA GLY A 34 -8.40 -0.27 -2.74
C GLY A 34 -7.22 0.73 -2.73
N THR A 35 -6.13 0.45 -2.01
CA THR A 35 -4.93 1.31 -2.07
C THR A 35 -4.26 1.19 -3.44
N TYR A 36 -4.05 2.31 -4.12
CA TYR A 36 -3.27 2.35 -5.35
C TYR A 36 -1.78 2.23 -5.03
N MET A 37 -1.08 1.41 -5.82
CA MET A 37 0.35 1.15 -5.69
C MET A 37 1.03 1.47 -7.02
N VAL A 38 2.23 2.04 -6.95
CA VAL A 38 3.11 2.28 -8.09
C VAL A 38 4.08 1.12 -8.18
N PHE A 39 4.20 0.56 -9.38
CA PHE A 39 5.17 -0.46 -9.74
C PHE A 39 6.21 0.17 -10.64
N THR A 40 7.45 0.26 -10.16
CA THR A 40 8.57 0.76 -10.96
C THR A 40 9.49 -0.41 -11.26
N TRP A 41 9.73 -0.66 -12.55
CA TRP A 41 10.70 -1.64 -13.01
C TRP A 41 12.10 -1.04 -12.97
N ASP A 42 13.01 -1.70 -12.26
CA ASP A 42 14.43 -1.39 -12.23
C ASP A 42 15.16 -2.39 -13.14
N ASN A 43 15.51 -1.93 -14.35
CA ASN A 43 16.03 -2.78 -15.42
C ASN A 43 17.39 -3.39 -15.10
N ASP A 44 18.26 -2.62 -14.46
CA ASP A 44 19.63 -3.04 -14.20
C ASP A 44 19.67 -4.11 -13.12
N LEU A 45 18.77 -4.02 -12.15
CA LEU A 45 18.66 -4.97 -11.04
C LEU A 45 17.68 -6.12 -11.31
N GLY A 46 16.96 -6.09 -12.44
CA GLY A 46 15.91 -7.06 -12.75
C GLY A 46 14.85 -7.14 -11.64
N SER A 47 14.54 -6.00 -11.02
CA SER A 47 13.71 -5.94 -9.80
C SER A 47 12.55 -4.97 -9.95
N PHE A 48 11.51 -5.18 -9.15
CA PHE A 48 10.40 -4.24 -9.04
C PHE A 48 10.44 -3.53 -7.69
N LYS A 49 10.30 -2.21 -7.73
CA LYS A 49 10.05 -1.38 -6.56
C LYS A 49 8.56 -1.11 -6.44
N PHE A 50 8.04 -1.32 -5.24
CA PHE A 50 6.64 -1.11 -4.89
C PHE A 50 6.54 0.05 -3.93
N SER A 51 5.74 1.06 -4.27
CA SER A 51 5.45 2.19 -3.38
C SER A 51 3.97 2.53 -3.40
N LYS A 52 3.46 3.10 -2.31
CA LYS A 52 2.09 3.63 -2.31
C LYS A 52 2.00 4.78 -3.31
N PHE A 53 0.94 4.78 -4.13
CA PHE A 53 0.61 5.92 -4.96
C PHE A 53 0.18 7.07 -4.07
N LYS A 54 0.78 8.24 -4.29
CA LYS A 54 0.38 9.50 -3.66
C LYS A 54 -0.03 10.45 -4.80
N PRO A 55 -1.29 10.87 -4.89
CA PRO A 55 -1.68 11.90 -5.85
C PRO A 55 -0.91 13.19 -5.55
N GLU A 56 -0.52 13.92 -6.59
CA GLU A 56 0.02 15.27 -6.42
C GLU A 56 -1.07 16.15 -5.78
N GLY A 57 -0.92 16.46 -4.49
CA GLY A 57 -1.92 17.19 -3.69
C GLY A 57 -2.06 16.66 -2.26
N ASP A 58 -1.79 15.37 -2.04
CA ASP A 58 -1.72 14.77 -0.70
C ASP A 58 -0.35 15.08 -0.04
N LYS A 59 -0.08 16.37 0.18
CA LYS A 59 0.90 16.79 1.18
C LYS A 59 0.26 16.60 2.55
N ASP A 60 0.78 15.62 3.30
CA ASP A 60 0.69 15.45 4.75
C ASP A 60 -0.48 16.20 5.42
N GLY A 61 -1.67 15.61 5.34
CA GLY A 61 -2.78 15.93 6.23
C GLY A 61 -2.54 15.38 7.64
N SER A 62 -1.41 15.72 8.27
CA SER A 62 -1.23 15.63 9.71
C SER A 62 -1.89 16.85 10.36
N ASP A 63 -3.19 16.99 10.20
CA ASP A 63 -3.99 17.89 11.04
C ASP A 63 -4.91 16.99 11.85
N SER A 64 -4.46 16.72 13.08
CA SER A 64 -5.32 16.28 14.17
C SER A 64 -6.48 17.27 14.27
N ARG A 65 -7.65 16.87 13.80
CA ARG A 65 -8.89 17.45 14.27
C ARG A 65 -9.73 16.32 14.80
N ASP A 66 -9.52 16.06 16.08
CA ASP A 66 -10.61 15.70 16.98
C ASP A 66 -11.76 16.69 16.73
N SER A 67 -12.68 16.30 15.85
CA SER A 67 -14.00 16.89 15.84
C SER A 67 -14.86 16.02 16.72
N ASP A 68 -14.74 16.22 18.03
CA ASP A 68 -15.79 15.97 19.01
C ASP A 68 -17.03 16.79 18.61
N ARG A 69 -17.77 16.29 17.61
CA ARG A 69 -19.15 16.73 17.39
C ARG A 69 -20.02 16.02 18.41
N LYS A 70 -20.07 16.60 19.61
CA LYS A 70 -21.23 16.47 20.49
C LYS A 70 -22.43 17.03 19.73
N ASP A 71 -23.27 16.12 19.24
CA ASP A 71 -24.61 16.46 18.80
C ASP A 71 -25.46 16.74 20.05
N GLN A 72 -25.52 18.02 20.43
CA GLN A 72 -26.52 18.54 21.36
C GLN A 72 -27.65 19.18 20.54
N GLY A 73 -28.78 18.48 20.49
CA GLY A 73 -30.12 19.06 20.62
C GLY A 73 -30.69 19.91 19.47
N GLY A 74 -31.79 19.41 18.92
CA GLY A 74 -32.82 20.16 18.18
C GLY A 74 -34.06 19.30 18.03
#